data_AF-A0A484LTU2-F1
#
_entry.id   AF-A0A484LTU2-F1
#
_cell.length_a   1.000
_cell.length_b   1.000
_cell.length_c   1.000
_cell.angle_alpha   90.00
_cell.angle_beta   90.00
_cell.angle_gamma   90.00
#
_symmetry.space_group_name_H-M   'P 1'
#
loop_
_entity.id
_entity.type
_entity.pdbx_description
1 polymer ?
#
loop_
_entity_poly.entity_id
_entity_poly.type
_entity_poly.pdbx_seq_one_letter_code
_entity_poly.pdbx_strand_id
1 'polypeptide(L)'
;MTCSCSIRAFWIISTQDTVLFSRRFPVVEKRWRAACHLENVNLGEESVKSTPAAAHLHPYLPTDSEIAAAFAERKTREGSSRGFGLRVNKSVEGSDSWVDDPIARHMISLLINKEDGVNHIIWPLIMHIKGHYCVLILPLVEPHQLRVHSNICQRADCGNSIVAEENLSSLLLHLPSITGAFIVAHMLGDVITGDVTEPEILINTSPSVGGLLDSLTGGIGISARAKPLGSPAAGPTGSSSGIGGSVATDGPKVGLRPLDKDAIRSFICSAMPFGTPLDLNYTNISSIKINGFPSADMPPTDNKQPAWKPYLYRGKQRILFTIHEIVHAAMYDRDEIPDSIKISGQVNCRAELEGLPDVMFPLTGLDTAHLELLSFHHCAQVPEHGNDKQALMFSPPLGNFVLMRYQAFCRIGPPIKGFYQLSMVSENEGAFLFKLRLMEGYRSPLSMDFCSVTMPFPRRKVVSFDGTPSLGTVSTTEHSLEWKIITTGRGVSGKSVEATFPGTVKFAPWKKQSLGNVDDEDGETDATDYAINLEDFLMEKMSKDLQAVELEEPFCWQAYDYAKVSFKIMGGTVSGMTIDPKCVTIFPAVKAPVEFSTQATPF
;
A
#
# COMPACT_ATOMS: atom_id res chain seq x y z
N MET A 1 0.38 -31.66 -5.84
CA MET A 1 0.11 -31.25 -4.43
C MET A 1 -0.95 -30.16 -4.49
N THR A 2 -1.98 -30.16 -3.67
CA THR A 2 -2.86 -28.96 -3.63
C THR A 2 -2.02 -27.78 -3.14
N CYS A 3 -1.90 -26.73 -3.94
CA CYS A 3 -1.04 -25.58 -3.68
C CYS A 3 -1.39 -24.98 -2.30
N SER A 4 -0.58 -25.26 -1.28
CA SER A 4 -0.74 -24.69 0.05
C SER A 4 0.09 -23.41 0.13
N CYS A 5 -0.42 -22.39 0.83
CA CYS A 5 0.29 -21.12 1.08
C CYS A 5 1.47 -21.27 2.08
N SER A 6 2.10 -22.44 2.13
CA SER A 6 3.21 -22.73 3.03
C SER A 6 4.48 -22.00 2.59
N ILE A 7 5.30 -21.61 3.56
CA ILE A 7 6.55 -20.87 3.37
C ILE A 7 7.72 -21.82 3.66
N ARG A 8 8.67 -21.92 2.72
CA ARG A 8 9.91 -22.70 2.89
C ARG A 8 10.90 -21.97 3.79
N ALA A 9 11.10 -20.68 3.54
CA ALA A 9 11.98 -19.82 4.30
C ALA A 9 11.68 -18.33 4.07
N PHE A 10 12.24 -17.47 4.91
CA PHE A 10 12.28 -16.04 4.65
C PHE A 10 13.51 -15.37 5.26
N TRP A 11 13.81 -14.16 4.78
CA TRP A 11 14.92 -13.33 5.20
C TRP A 11 14.50 -11.87 5.36
N ILE A 12 15.10 -11.18 6.33
CA ILE A 12 14.99 -9.73 6.51
C ILE A 12 16.38 -9.16 6.28
N ILE A 13 16.52 -8.31 5.28
CA ILE A 13 17.77 -7.75 4.80
C ILE A 13 17.78 -6.24 5.05
N SER A 14 18.93 -5.70 5.47
CA SER A 14 19.13 -4.25 5.61
C SER A 14 19.34 -3.55 4.26
N THR A 15 19.34 -2.22 4.26
CA THR A 15 19.73 -1.42 3.08
C THR A 15 21.18 -1.67 2.62
N GLN A 16 22.04 -2.23 3.48
CA GLN A 16 23.42 -2.62 3.17
C GLN A 16 23.55 -4.10 2.80
N ASP A 17 22.46 -4.74 2.35
CA ASP A 17 22.45 -6.13 1.85
C ASP A 17 22.88 -7.19 2.87
N THR A 18 22.80 -6.85 4.16
CA THR A 18 23.11 -7.77 5.24
C THR A 18 21.85 -8.46 5.74
N VAL A 19 21.87 -9.79 5.84
CA VAL A 19 20.78 -10.56 6.45
C VAL A 19 20.76 -10.31 7.96
N LEU A 20 19.71 -9.63 8.44
CA LEU A 20 19.53 -9.29 9.85
C LEU A 20 18.81 -10.40 10.61
N PHE A 21 17.91 -11.11 9.93
CA PHE A 21 17.11 -12.20 10.47
C PHE A 21 16.74 -13.17 9.36
N SER A 22 16.71 -14.46 9.67
CA SER A 22 16.24 -15.50 8.76
C SER A 22 15.44 -16.56 9.51
N ARG A 23 14.49 -17.18 8.82
CA ARG A 23 13.76 -18.35 9.32
C ARG A 23 13.60 -19.35 8.21
N ARG A 24 13.96 -20.61 8.51
CA ARG A 24 13.77 -21.75 7.62
C ARG A 24 12.74 -22.70 8.25
N PHE A 25 11.90 -23.32 7.45
CA PHE A 25 10.89 -24.27 7.90
C PHE A 25 11.22 -25.69 7.40
N PRO A 26 11.94 -26.50 8.19
CA PRO A 26 12.42 -27.82 7.76
C PRO A 26 11.31 -28.77 7.32
N VAL A 27 10.11 -28.63 7.89
CA VAL A 27 8.94 -29.46 7.54
C VAL A 27 8.50 -29.21 6.09
N VAL A 28 8.33 -27.94 5.73
CA VAL A 28 7.94 -27.53 4.37
C VAL A 28 9.04 -27.88 3.39
N GLU A 29 10.29 -27.60 3.75
CA GLU A 29 11.44 -27.90 2.92
C GLU A 29 11.56 -29.41 2.66
N LYS A 30 11.42 -30.27 3.67
CA LYS A 30 11.44 -31.74 3.49
C LYS A 30 10.36 -32.22 2.51
N ARG A 31 9.14 -31.66 2.60
CA ARG A 31 8.05 -31.96 1.66
C ARG A 31 8.41 -31.55 0.24
N TRP A 32 8.99 -30.37 0.08
CA TRP A 32 9.43 -29.88 -1.23
C TRP A 32 10.52 -30.76 -1.84
N ARG A 33 11.55 -31.18 -1.07
CA ARG A 33 12.58 -32.10 -1.58
C ARG A 33 12.01 -33.44 -2.03
N ALA A 34 11.04 -33.97 -1.28
CA ALA A 34 10.35 -35.21 -1.67
C ALA A 34 9.56 -35.03 -2.97
N ALA A 35 8.91 -33.87 -3.16
CA ALA A 35 8.24 -33.53 -4.41
C ALA A 35 9.23 -33.43 -5.58
N CYS A 36 10.38 -32.75 -5.41
CA CYS A 36 11.41 -32.68 -6.44
C CYS A 36 11.95 -34.06 -6.82
N HIS A 37 12.14 -34.96 -5.83
CA HIS A 37 12.56 -36.33 -6.10
C HIS A 37 11.52 -37.09 -6.92
N LEU A 38 10.24 -37.03 -6.54
CA LEU A 38 9.16 -37.70 -7.27
C LEU A 38 9.04 -37.18 -8.70
N GLU A 39 9.12 -35.87 -8.87
CA GLU A 39 9.10 -35.20 -10.17
C GLU A 39 10.28 -35.65 -11.06
N ASN A 40 11.49 -35.72 -10.51
CA ASN A 40 12.67 -36.20 -11.24
C ASN A 40 12.54 -37.68 -11.63
N VAL A 41 11.88 -38.51 -10.81
CA VAL A 41 11.59 -39.93 -11.13
C VAL A 41 10.60 -40.03 -12.28
N ASN A 42 9.50 -39.27 -12.22
CA ASN A 42 8.47 -39.27 -13.27
C ASN A 42 9.05 -38.86 -14.64
N LEU A 43 9.95 -37.86 -14.67
CA LEU A 43 10.68 -37.48 -15.88
C LEU A 43 11.59 -38.59 -16.42
N GLY A 44 12.19 -39.37 -15.52
CA GLY A 44 13.04 -40.50 -15.88
C GLY A 44 12.28 -41.64 -16.58
N GLU A 45 10.98 -41.76 -16.31
CA GLU A 45 10.09 -42.75 -16.97
C GLU A 45 9.53 -42.25 -18.31
N GLU A 46 9.32 -40.93 -18.48
CA GLU A 46 8.83 -40.33 -19.74
C GLU A 46 9.93 -40.05 -20.78
N SER A 47 11.21 -39.96 -20.38
CA SER A 47 12.33 -39.61 -21.27
C SER A 47 13.10 -40.84 -21.79
N VAL A 48 12.52 -41.57 -22.76
CA VAL A 48 13.30 -42.30 -23.78
C VAL A 48 13.23 -41.52 -25.10
N LYS A 49 13.80 -40.31 -25.09
CA LYS A 49 14.48 -39.59 -26.20
C LYS A 49 14.42 -38.07 -25.95
N SER A 50 15.62 -37.46 -25.97
CA SER A 50 15.88 -36.02 -26.14
C SER A 50 15.33 -35.03 -25.10
N THR A 51 15.84 -35.07 -23.86
CA THR A 51 15.81 -33.89 -22.97
C THR A 51 17.21 -33.63 -22.41
N PRO A 52 17.76 -32.41 -22.48
CA PRO A 52 19.11 -32.11 -21.95
C PRO A 52 19.16 -32.28 -20.41
N ALA A 53 20.36 -32.54 -19.88
CA ALA A 53 20.67 -32.73 -18.46
C ALA A 53 20.22 -31.58 -17.53
N ALA A 54 19.78 -30.45 -18.09
CA ALA A 54 19.21 -29.28 -17.41
C ALA A 54 17.79 -29.50 -16.82
N ALA A 55 17.17 -30.67 -17.04
CA ALA A 55 15.79 -30.94 -16.61
C ALA A 55 15.65 -31.45 -15.15
N HIS A 56 16.75 -31.90 -14.52
CA HIS A 56 16.71 -32.41 -13.15
C HIS A 56 16.73 -31.26 -12.12
N LEU A 57 15.72 -31.23 -11.26
CA LEU A 57 15.65 -30.24 -10.18
C LEU A 57 16.55 -30.68 -9.04
N HIS A 58 17.55 -29.88 -8.72
CA HIS A 58 18.41 -30.06 -7.54
C HIS A 58 17.82 -29.28 -6.36
N PRO A 59 17.16 -29.95 -5.38
CA PRO A 59 16.55 -29.25 -4.28
C PRO A 59 17.61 -28.55 -3.44
N TYR A 60 17.57 -27.22 -3.41
CA TYR A 60 18.51 -26.38 -2.71
C TYR A 60 17.82 -25.37 -1.80
N LEU A 61 18.39 -25.17 -0.60
CA LEU A 61 17.99 -24.11 0.32
C LEU A 61 19.25 -23.36 0.76
N PRO A 62 19.39 -22.07 0.40
CA PRO A 62 20.63 -21.34 0.60
C PRO A 62 20.90 -20.92 2.03
N THR A 63 22.18 -20.67 2.32
CA THR A 63 22.68 -20.04 3.54
C THR A 63 22.42 -18.53 3.55
N ASP A 64 22.56 -17.89 4.71
CA ASP A 64 22.33 -16.44 4.83
C ASP A 64 23.40 -15.65 4.07
N SER A 65 24.64 -16.12 4.03
CA SER A 65 25.73 -15.50 3.26
C SER A 65 25.51 -15.59 1.75
N GLU A 66 25.02 -16.74 1.25
CA GLU A 66 24.70 -16.90 -0.17
C GLU A 66 23.52 -16.03 -0.58
N ILE A 67 22.48 -15.91 0.27
CA ILE A 67 21.35 -14.99 0.02
C ILE A 67 21.84 -13.54 -0.02
N ALA A 68 22.67 -13.11 0.94
CA ALA A 68 23.21 -11.76 0.96
C ALA A 68 24.01 -11.44 -0.31
N ALA A 69 24.92 -12.34 -0.71
CA ALA A 69 25.74 -12.19 -1.90
C ALA A 69 24.88 -12.15 -3.17
N ALA A 70 23.98 -13.12 -3.35
CA ALA A 70 23.12 -13.17 -4.53
C ALA A 70 22.16 -11.97 -4.60
N PHE A 71 21.67 -11.48 -3.46
CA PHE A 71 20.81 -10.30 -3.40
C PHE A 71 21.57 -9.01 -3.76
N ALA A 72 22.81 -8.85 -3.30
CA ALA A 72 23.68 -7.74 -3.68
C ALA A 72 24.01 -7.78 -5.18
N GLU A 73 24.40 -8.95 -5.70
CA GLU A 73 24.69 -9.14 -7.13
C GLU A 73 23.46 -8.82 -7.99
N ARG A 74 22.28 -9.28 -7.56
CA ARG A 74 21.01 -9.03 -8.26
C ARG A 74 20.82 -7.57 -8.60
N LYS A 75 21.15 -6.63 -7.71
CA LYS A 75 20.95 -5.19 -7.94
C LYS A 75 21.66 -4.67 -9.19
N THR A 76 22.70 -5.36 -9.64
CA THR A 76 23.46 -4.99 -10.85
C THR A 76 22.90 -5.62 -12.13
N ARG A 77 22.04 -6.64 -12.03
CA ARG A 77 21.45 -7.33 -13.20
C ARG A 77 20.47 -6.42 -13.96
N GLU A 78 20.39 -6.64 -15.28
CA GLU A 78 19.38 -5.99 -16.12
C GLU A 78 17.96 -6.27 -15.55
N GLY A 79 17.13 -5.23 -15.56
CA GLY A 79 15.79 -5.25 -14.98
C GLY A 79 15.74 -4.94 -13.47
N SER A 80 16.78 -5.32 -12.71
CA SER A 80 16.91 -4.94 -11.28
C SER A 80 17.60 -3.60 -11.09
N SER A 81 18.62 -3.29 -11.89
CA SER A 81 19.37 -2.02 -11.86
C SER A 81 18.54 -0.81 -12.29
N ARG A 82 17.45 -1.06 -13.02
CA ARG A 82 16.45 -0.04 -13.40
C ARG A 82 15.31 0.07 -12.37
N GLY A 83 15.42 -0.58 -11.22
CA GLY A 83 14.39 -0.58 -10.17
C GLY A 83 13.17 -1.46 -10.46
N PHE A 84 12.76 -1.58 -11.73
CA PHE A 84 11.62 -2.37 -12.15
C PHE A 84 11.91 -2.98 -13.53
N GLY A 85 11.80 -4.30 -13.61
CA GLY A 85 12.22 -5.09 -14.76
C GLY A 85 11.33 -4.87 -15.97
N LEU A 86 11.44 -3.75 -16.67
CA LEU A 86 10.73 -3.52 -17.93
C LEU A 86 11.49 -4.21 -19.07
N ARG A 87 10.90 -5.27 -19.64
CA ARG A 87 11.51 -6.02 -20.76
C ARG A 87 11.40 -5.26 -22.07
N VAL A 88 12.50 -5.23 -22.82
CA VAL A 88 12.57 -4.72 -24.20
C VAL A 88 12.98 -5.83 -25.16
N ASN A 89 12.80 -5.63 -26.47
CA ASN A 89 13.17 -6.61 -27.51
C ASN A 89 14.67 -7.02 -27.51
N LYS A 90 15.51 -6.41 -26.67
CA LYS A 90 16.95 -6.67 -26.53
C LYS A 90 17.35 -7.05 -25.10
N SER A 91 16.40 -7.44 -24.24
CA SER A 91 16.74 -7.84 -22.88
C SER A 91 17.58 -9.11 -22.85
N VAL A 92 18.58 -9.12 -21.97
CA VAL A 92 19.51 -10.23 -21.79
C VAL A 92 18.76 -11.48 -21.29
N GLU A 93 19.09 -12.63 -21.89
CA GLU A 93 18.58 -13.93 -21.48
C GLU A 93 18.89 -14.18 -19.99
N GLY A 94 17.93 -14.71 -19.22
CA GLY A 94 18.10 -14.90 -17.78
C GLY A 94 18.14 -13.63 -16.92
N SER A 95 17.87 -12.44 -17.49
CA SER A 95 17.70 -11.20 -16.70
C SER A 95 16.37 -11.18 -15.92
N ASP A 96 16.29 -10.32 -14.90
CA ASP A 96 15.07 -10.09 -14.12
C ASP A 96 14.10 -9.10 -14.82
N SER A 97 14.24 -8.93 -16.13
CA SER A 97 13.32 -8.14 -16.94
C SER A 97 12.02 -8.91 -17.11
N TRP A 98 10.94 -8.44 -16.51
CA TRP A 98 9.61 -9.01 -16.61
C TRP A 98 8.74 -8.24 -17.61
N VAL A 99 7.59 -8.82 -17.97
CA VAL A 99 6.51 -8.03 -18.60
C VAL A 99 6.03 -7.01 -17.56
N ASP A 100 5.53 -5.84 -17.99
CA ASP A 100 5.06 -4.74 -17.11
C ASP A 100 3.77 -5.10 -16.34
N ASP A 101 3.79 -6.23 -15.64
CA ASP A 101 2.80 -6.60 -14.65
C ASP A 101 3.29 -6.08 -13.28
N PRO A 102 2.50 -5.23 -12.60
CA PRO A 102 2.84 -4.73 -11.27
C PRO A 102 3.19 -5.82 -10.25
N ILE A 103 2.58 -7.02 -10.34
CA ILE A 103 2.87 -8.11 -9.38
C ILE A 103 4.28 -8.67 -9.57
N ALA A 104 4.78 -8.72 -10.80
CA ALA A 104 6.10 -9.25 -11.13
C ALA A 104 7.24 -8.39 -10.57
N ARG A 105 6.97 -7.10 -10.28
CA ARG A 105 7.93 -6.17 -9.64
C ARG A 105 8.36 -6.64 -8.25
N HIS A 106 7.46 -7.31 -7.54
CA HIS A 106 7.70 -7.83 -6.21
C HIS A 106 8.10 -9.31 -6.22
N MET A 107 8.27 -9.91 -7.40
CA MET A 107 8.69 -11.29 -7.57
C MET A 107 10.08 -11.34 -8.17
N ILE A 108 11.03 -11.87 -7.42
CA ILE A 108 12.42 -11.89 -7.83
C ILE A 108 12.94 -13.32 -7.97
N SER A 109 13.96 -13.47 -8.80
CA SER A 109 14.80 -14.66 -8.83
C SER A 109 16.13 -14.35 -8.14
N LEU A 110 16.76 -15.33 -7.50
CA LEU A 110 18.18 -15.23 -7.12
C LEU A 110 18.94 -16.38 -7.77
N LEU A 111 20.09 -16.08 -8.35
CA LEU A 111 21.01 -17.07 -8.89
C LEU A 111 22.12 -17.29 -7.87
N ILE A 112 22.38 -18.55 -7.52
CA ILE A 112 23.44 -18.92 -6.60
C ILE A 112 24.38 -19.88 -7.33
N ASN A 113 25.56 -19.37 -7.65
CA ASN A 113 26.60 -20.13 -8.33
C ASN A 113 27.45 -20.85 -7.28
N LYS A 114 27.53 -22.18 -7.36
CA LYS A 114 28.46 -22.96 -6.53
C LYS A 114 29.75 -23.26 -7.29
N GLU A 115 30.81 -23.47 -6.52
CA GLU A 115 32.13 -23.89 -7.03
C GLU A 115 32.04 -25.17 -7.88
N ASP A 116 31.02 -26.00 -7.64
CA ASP A 116 30.71 -27.23 -8.38
C ASP A 116 30.16 -26.98 -9.82
N GLY A 117 30.01 -25.71 -10.23
CA GLY A 117 29.53 -25.31 -11.56
C GLY A 117 28.01 -25.46 -11.77
N VAL A 118 27.26 -25.85 -10.73
CA VAL A 118 25.79 -25.93 -10.77
C VAL A 118 25.19 -24.62 -10.30
N ASN A 119 24.43 -23.98 -11.19
CA ASN A 119 23.69 -22.77 -10.87
C ASN A 119 22.34 -23.12 -10.25
N HIS A 120 22.07 -22.62 -9.04
CA HIS A 120 20.79 -22.80 -8.37
C HIS A 120 19.94 -21.55 -8.50
N ILE A 121 18.77 -21.69 -9.14
CA ILE A 121 17.76 -20.63 -9.18
C ILE A 121 16.81 -20.74 -7.99
N ILE A 122 16.66 -19.64 -7.25
CA ILE A 122 15.67 -19.50 -6.19
C ILE A 122 14.54 -18.64 -6.73
N TRP A 123 13.42 -19.30 -7.03
CA TRP A 123 12.21 -18.65 -7.53
C TRP A 123 10.96 -19.44 -7.09
N PRO A 124 9.81 -18.77 -6.89
CA PRO A 124 9.66 -17.33 -6.76
C PRO A 124 10.13 -16.86 -5.39
N LEU A 125 10.73 -15.67 -5.31
CA LEU A 125 11.03 -15.00 -4.05
C LEU A 125 10.24 -13.70 -4.00
N ILE A 126 9.32 -13.58 -3.04
CA ILE A 126 8.50 -12.38 -2.89
C ILE A 126 9.29 -11.34 -2.11
N MET A 127 9.46 -10.16 -2.69
CA MET A 127 10.20 -9.04 -2.14
C MET A 127 9.25 -7.93 -1.71
N HIS A 128 9.27 -7.61 -0.42
CA HIS A 128 8.53 -6.49 0.15
C HIS A 128 9.50 -5.52 0.84
N ILE A 129 9.48 -4.26 0.41
CA ILE A 129 10.28 -3.19 1.01
C ILE A 129 9.39 -2.48 2.03
N LYS A 130 9.86 -2.38 3.27
CA LYS A 130 9.18 -1.68 4.36
C LYS A 130 10.20 -0.88 5.16
N GLY A 131 10.13 0.45 5.06
CA GLY A 131 11.12 1.34 5.66
C GLY A 131 12.54 1.00 5.16
N HIS A 132 13.46 0.73 6.09
CA HIS A 132 14.85 0.39 5.78
C HIS A 132 15.12 -1.13 5.69
N TYR A 133 14.06 -1.92 5.54
CA TYR A 133 14.14 -3.37 5.52
C TYR A 133 13.56 -3.93 4.23
N CYS A 134 14.21 -4.97 3.71
CA CYS A 134 13.71 -5.79 2.62
C CYS A 134 13.35 -7.17 3.17
N VAL A 135 12.08 -7.55 3.06
CA VAL A 135 11.54 -8.85 3.46
C VAL A 135 11.45 -9.74 2.23
N LEU A 136 12.16 -10.87 2.25
CA LEU A 136 12.17 -11.87 1.19
C LEU A 136 11.47 -13.14 1.65
N ILE A 137 10.39 -13.54 0.98
CA ILE A 137 9.61 -14.74 1.30
C ILE A 137 9.77 -15.79 0.19
N LEU A 138 10.22 -16.99 0.56
CA LEU A 138 10.29 -18.15 -0.34
C LEU A 138 9.10 -19.08 -0.09
N PRO A 139 8.01 -18.99 -0.88
CA PRO A 139 6.88 -19.92 -0.79
C PRO A 139 7.24 -21.35 -1.22
N LEU A 140 6.37 -22.28 -0.83
CA LEU A 140 6.32 -23.62 -1.39
C LEU A 140 5.63 -23.54 -2.76
N VAL A 141 6.37 -23.87 -3.82
CA VAL A 141 5.86 -23.96 -5.19
C VAL A 141 6.11 -25.35 -5.73
N GLU A 142 5.20 -25.84 -6.58
CA GLU A 142 5.34 -27.15 -7.18
C GLU A 142 6.61 -27.22 -8.06
N PRO A 143 7.38 -28.33 -8.01
CA PRO A 143 8.61 -28.47 -8.80
C PRO A 143 8.42 -28.23 -10.29
N HIS A 144 7.29 -28.67 -10.86
CA HIS A 144 6.99 -28.46 -12.29
C HIS A 144 6.92 -26.96 -12.66
N GLN A 145 6.37 -26.11 -11.79
CA GLN A 145 6.25 -24.66 -12.02
C GLN A 145 7.62 -23.99 -12.04
N LEU A 146 8.55 -24.43 -11.17
CA LEU A 146 9.93 -23.95 -11.18
C LEU A 146 10.66 -24.33 -12.50
N ARG A 147 10.35 -25.51 -13.06
CA ARG A 147 10.88 -25.92 -14.36
C ARG A 147 10.33 -25.06 -15.49
N VAL A 148 9.02 -24.85 -15.54
CA VAL A 148 8.40 -23.96 -16.55
C VAL A 148 9.00 -22.57 -16.48
N HIS A 149 9.17 -22.01 -15.27
CA HIS A 149 9.87 -20.75 -15.06
C HIS A 149 11.31 -20.77 -15.61
N SER A 150 12.10 -21.80 -15.28
CA SER A 150 13.47 -21.93 -15.78
C SER A 150 13.53 -21.99 -17.31
N ASN A 151 12.57 -22.66 -17.95
CA ASN A 151 12.47 -22.71 -19.41
C ASN A 151 12.13 -21.34 -20.00
N ILE A 152 11.20 -20.60 -19.36
CA ILE A 152 10.86 -19.23 -19.75
C ILE A 152 12.10 -18.33 -19.70
N CYS A 153 12.91 -18.42 -18.65
CA CYS A 153 14.12 -17.60 -18.48
C CYS A 153 15.20 -17.84 -19.56
N GLN A 154 15.23 -19.02 -20.19
CA GLN A 154 16.18 -19.37 -21.25
C GLN A 154 15.69 -18.96 -22.65
N ARG A 155 14.47 -18.43 -22.78
CA ARG A 155 13.97 -17.96 -24.06
C ARG A 155 14.36 -16.50 -24.28
N ALA A 156 14.78 -16.16 -25.49
CA ALA A 156 15.05 -14.77 -25.87
C ALA A 156 13.82 -13.85 -25.73
N ASP A 157 12.60 -14.40 -25.86
CA ASP A 157 11.34 -13.66 -25.68
C ASP A 157 10.76 -13.74 -24.26
N CYS A 158 11.36 -14.55 -23.38
CA CYS A 158 10.82 -14.98 -22.08
C CYS A 158 9.29 -15.12 -22.02
N GLY A 159 8.69 -15.79 -23.02
CA GLY A 159 7.26 -16.11 -23.02
C GLY A 159 6.34 -14.97 -23.45
N ASN A 160 6.85 -13.87 -24.04
CA ASN A 160 6.03 -12.73 -24.49
C ASN A 160 5.22 -12.99 -25.78
N SER A 161 5.23 -14.22 -26.32
CA SER A 161 4.34 -14.56 -27.44
C SER A 161 2.92 -14.76 -26.93
N ILE A 162 2.03 -13.80 -27.23
CA ILE A 162 0.57 -13.85 -26.99
C ILE A 162 -0.07 -15.17 -27.50
N VAL A 163 0.62 -15.88 -28.40
CA VAL A 163 0.15 -17.10 -29.06
C VAL A 163 0.58 -18.39 -28.33
N ALA A 164 1.51 -18.33 -27.36
CA ALA A 164 2.04 -19.51 -26.67
C ALA A 164 1.39 -19.74 -25.29
N GLU A 165 1.04 -21.00 -24.97
CA GLU A 165 0.37 -21.42 -23.72
C GLU A 165 1.24 -21.27 -22.45
N GLU A 166 2.54 -21.01 -22.59
CA GLU A 166 3.53 -20.95 -21.49
C GLU A 166 4.16 -19.56 -21.38
N ASN A 167 3.47 -18.62 -20.73
CA ASN A 167 3.99 -17.30 -20.38
C ASN A 167 3.97 -17.09 -18.87
N LEU A 168 4.67 -16.05 -18.38
CA LEU A 168 4.75 -15.81 -16.94
C LEU A 168 3.38 -15.55 -16.32
N SER A 169 2.51 -14.77 -16.99
CA SER A 169 1.18 -14.46 -16.48
C SER A 169 0.32 -15.73 -16.31
N SER A 170 0.36 -16.67 -17.26
CA SER A 170 -0.34 -17.96 -17.13
C SER A 170 0.25 -18.81 -15.99
N LEU A 171 1.57 -18.78 -15.80
CA LEU A 171 2.24 -19.43 -14.66
C LEU A 171 1.75 -18.88 -13.31
N LEU A 172 1.64 -17.56 -13.17
CA LEU A 172 1.21 -16.90 -11.93
C LEU A 172 -0.24 -17.23 -11.55
N LEU A 173 -1.13 -17.40 -12.53
CA LEU A 173 -2.52 -17.79 -12.27
C LEU A 173 -2.64 -19.15 -11.54
N HIS A 174 -1.63 -20.02 -11.69
CA HIS A 174 -1.61 -21.34 -11.07
C HIS A 174 -0.90 -21.38 -9.71
N LEU A 175 -0.52 -20.23 -9.15
CA LEU A 175 0.32 -20.13 -7.96
C LEU A 175 -0.33 -19.33 -6.81
N PRO A 176 -1.41 -19.83 -6.17
CA PRO A 176 -2.01 -19.15 -5.01
C PRO A 176 -1.04 -18.98 -3.82
N SER A 177 0.03 -19.79 -3.78
CA SER A 177 1.14 -19.63 -2.82
C SER A 177 1.83 -18.26 -2.89
N ILE A 178 1.78 -17.59 -4.06
CA ILE A 178 2.34 -16.25 -4.25
C ILE A 178 1.53 -15.23 -3.46
N THR A 179 0.20 -15.25 -3.58
CA THR A 179 -0.69 -14.38 -2.81
C THR A 179 -0.49 -14.58 -1.31
N GLY A 180 -0.38 -15.83 -0.85
CA GLY A 180 -0.08 -16.13 0.55
C GLY A 180 1.27 -15.56 1.01
N ALA A 181 2.30 -15.65 0.17
CA ALA A 181 3.62 -15.09 0.46
C ALA A 181 3.61 -13.56 0.51
N PHE A 182 2.84 -12.87 -0.33
CA PHE A 182 2.63 -11.42 -0.24
C PHE A 182 2.03 -11.01 1.10
N ILE A 183 0.97 -11.69 1.54
CA ILE A 183 0.33 -11.38 2.82
C ILE A 183 1.33 -11.58 3.97
N VAL A 184 2.10 -12.68 3.95
CA VAL A 184 3.15 -12.92 4.96
C VAL A 184 4.23 -11.83 4.93
N ALA A 185 4.65 -11.39 3.74
CA ALA A 185 5.66 -10.35 3.58
C ALA A 185 5.20 -9.01 4.18
N HIS A 186 3.98 -8.59 3.87
CA HIS A 186 3.37 -7.38 4.41
C HIS A 186 3.24 -7.43 5.93
N MET A 187 2.70 -8.53 6.47
CA MET A 187 2.51 -8.67 7.92
C MET A 187 3.84 -8.70 8.67
N LEU A 188 4.88 -9.35 8.13
CA LEU A 188 6.22 -9.25 8.71
C LEU A 188 6.77 -7.82 8.63
N GLY A 189 6.54 -7.10 7.53
CA GLY A 189 6.88 -5.68 7.39
C GLY A 189 6.27 -4.84 8.51
N ASP A 190 4.97 -4.99 8.76
CA ASP A 190 4.26 -4.24 9.81
C ASP A 190 4.76 -4.59 11.22
N VAL A 191 5.09 -5.86 11.48
CA VAL A 191 5.71 -6.28 12.75
C VAL A 191 7.09 -5.66 12.95
N ILE A 192 7.88 -5.54 11.87
CA ILE A 192 9.25 -4.98 11.90
C ILE A 192 9.22 -3.48 12.23
N THR A 193 8.34 -2.73 11.57
CA THR A 193 8.26 -1.27 11.80
C THR A 193 7.44 -0.92 13.04
N GLY A 194 6.58 -1.83 13.49
CA GLY A 194 5.59 -1.55 14.52
C GLY A 194 4.38 -0.77 13.99
N ASP A 195 4.24 -0.64 12.68
CA ASP A 195 3.13 0.04 11.99
C ASP A 195 1.91 -0.87 11.87
N VAL A 196 1.48 -1.49 12.97
CA VAL A 196 0.21 -2.23 12.98
C VAL A 196 -0.91 -1.20 13.02
N THR A 197 -1.28 -0.70 11.85
CA THR A 197 -2.32 0.31 11.70
C THR A 197 -3.69 -0.36 11.78
N GLU A 198 -4.49 0.00 12.79
CA GLU A 198 -5.91 -0.37 12.80
C GLU A 198 -6.64 0.47 11.74
N PRO A 199 -7.58 -0.12 10.97
CA PRO A 199 -8.39 0.62 10.02
C PRO A 199 -9.06 1.82 10.68
N GLU A 200 -8.94 2.99 10.05
CA GLU A 200 -9.57 4.20 10.57
C GLU A 200 -11.10 4.08 10.50
N ILE A 201 -11.76 4.45 11.60
CA ILE A 201 -13.22 4.59 11.67
C ILE A 201 -13.52 6.03 12.04
N LEU A 202 -14.10 6.74 11.08
CA LEU A 202 -14.48 8.12 11.29
C LEU A 202 -15.81 8.18 12.02
N ILE A 203 -15.85 8.86 13.15
CA ILE A 203 -17.10 9.20 13.83
C ILE A 203 -17.40 10.65 13.49
N ASN A 204 -18.47 10.90 12.73
CA ASN A 204 -18.95 12.26 12.52
C ASN A 204 -19.51 12.77 13.85
N THR A 205 -18.71 13.49 14.63
CA THR A 205 -19.24 14.25 15.75
C THR A 205 -20.05 15.40 15.17
N SER A 206 -21.37 15.28 15.17
CA SER A 206 -22.24 16.44 14.98
C SER A 206 -21.85 17.48 16.03
N PRO A 207 -21.58 18.75 15.68
CA PRO A 207 -21.41 19.77 16.69
C PRO A 207 -22.76 19.93 17.41
N SER A 208 -22.86 19.35 18.60
CA SER A 208 -24.00 19.58 19.49
C SER A 208 -23.98 21.05 19.87
N VAL A 209 -24.91 21.81 19.31
CA VAL A 209 -25.17 23.21 19.66
C VAL A 209 -25.66 23.24 21.11
N GLY A 210 -24.77 23.43 22.09
CA GLY A 210 -25.18 23.43 23.49
C GLY A 210 -24.08 23.52 24.55
N GLY A 211 -22.92 24.12 24.26
CA GLY A 211 -21.81 24.21 25.23
C GLY A 211 -20.98 25.50 25.16
N LEU A 212 -21.59 26.61 24.73
CA LEU A 212 -20.90 27.87 24.44
C LEU A 212 -21.29 29.02 25.39
N LEU A 213 -21.77 28.72 26.61
CA LEU A 213 -22.14 29.74 27.61
C LEU A 213 -21.46 29.64 28.98
N ASP A 214 -20.63 28.63 29.26
CA ASP A 214 -19.98 28.49 30.59
C ASP A 214 -18.61 29.17 30.71
N SER A 215 -18.19 29.99 29.75
CA SER A 215 -16.86 30.63 29.78
C SER A 215 -16.84 32.16 29.92
N LEU A 216 -17.95 32.81 30.27
CA LEU A 216 -17.94 34.26 30.50
C LEU A 216 -18.86 34.71 31.66
N THR A 217 -18.47 34.38 32.89
CA THR A 217 -18.70 35.26 34.05
C THR A 217 -17.53 35.13 35.02
N GLY A 218 -16.64 36.12 35.00
CA GLY A 218 -15.52 36.23 35.93
C GLY A 218 -15.93 36.75 37.31
N GLY A 219 -14.98 36.71 38.25
CA GLY A 219 -15.02 37.56 39.45
C GLY A 219 -14.65 36.86 40.76
N ILE A 220 -13.38 37.02 41.17
CA ILE A 220 -12.88 37.41 42.50
C ILE A 220 -13.71 36.96 43.73
N GLY A 221 -13.11 36.16 44.64
CA GLY A 221 -13.56 36.11 46.03
C GLY A 221 -13.13 34.92 46.91
N ILE A 222 -12.02 35.07 47.63
CA ILE A 222 -11.69 34.64 49.02
C ILE A 222 -12.36 33.41 49.70
N SER A 223 -11.47 32.49 50.16
CA SER A 223 -11.38 31.87 51.50
C SER A 223 -12.61 31.19 52.14
N ALA A 224 -12.53 29.86 52.38
CA ALA A 224 -12.56 29.29 53.74
C ALA A 224 -12.37 27.76 53.77
N ARG A 225 -11.78 27.34 54.88
CA ARG A 225 -11.29 26.04 55.35
C ARG A 225 -12.41 25.18 55.97
N ALA A 226 -12.37 23.85 55.76
CA ALA A 226 -12.43 22.82 56.82
C ALA A 226 -12.23 21.38 56.26
N LYS A 227 -11.35 20.64 56.95
CA LYS A 227 -11.05 19.19 56.91
C LYS A 227 -11.62 18.57 58.22
N PRO A 228 -11.47 17.26 58.54
CA PRO A 228 -11.78 15.99 57.85
C PRO A 228 -12.40 14.96 58.85
N LEU A 229 -12.54 13.67 58.50
CA LEU A 229 -12.45 12.44 59.34
C LEU A 229 -13.06 11.26 58.54
N GLY A 230 -12.49 10.05 58.40
CA GLY A 230 -11.24 9.47 58.89
C GLY A 230 -10.97 8.15 58.12
N SER A 231 -9.68 7.85 57.94
CA SER A 231 -9.12 6.54 57.52
C SER A 231 -8.75 5.73 58.78
N PRO A 232 -8.45 4.42 58.74
CA PRO A 232 -7.08 3.94 58.38
C PRO A 232 -7.08 2.68 57.47
N ALA A 233 -6.20 2.56 56.46
CA ALA A 233 -4.77 2.12 56.46
C ALA A 233 -4.58 0.62 56.82
N ALA A 234 -3.77 -0.22 56.18
CA ALA A 234 -2.56 -0.12 55.33
C ALA A 234 -2.46 -1.40 54.44
N GLY A 235 -1.90 -1.45 53.21
CA GLY A 235 -0.50 -1.29 52.76
C GLY A 235 0.11 -2.68 52.37
N PRO A 236 1.18 -2.83 51.53
CA PRO A 236 2.01 -1.83 50.86
C PRO A 236 2.27 -2.03 49.34
N THR A 237 2.94 -0.99 48.83
CA THR A 237 3.39 -0.48 47.52
C THR A 237 4.32 -1.30 46.61
N GLY A 238 4.28 -0.95 45.31
CA GLY A 238 5.34 -1.15 44.30
C GLY A 238 5.18 -0.31 43.00
N SER A 239 5.41 1.01 43.11
CA SER A 239 5.82 2.02 42.12
C SER A 239 5.32 2.03 40.65
N SER A 240 4.40 2.97 40.36
CA SER A 240 4.18 3.61 39.06
C SER A 240 4.69 5.05 39.09
N SER A 241 5.59 5.44 38.19
CA SER A 241 6.10 6.82 38.08
C SER A 241 5.57 7.52 36.82
N GLY A 242 4.65 8.46 37.05
CA GLY A 242 4.72 9.85 36.54
C GLY A 242 4.62 10.12 35.03
N ILE A 243 3.41 10.49 34.60
CA ILE A 243 3.17 11.30 33.40
C ILE A 243 3.46 12.77 33.76
N GLY A 244 4.41 13.38 33.07
CA GLY A 244 4.62 14.83 33.02
C GLY A 244 4.40 15.32 31.60
N GLY A 245 3.43 16.21 31.41
CA GLY A 245 3.10 16.79 30.12
C GLY A 245 4.18 17.74 29.60
N SER A 246 4.49 17.61 28.32
CA SER A 246 5.12 18.67 27.52
C SER A 246 4.51 18.64 26.12
N VAL A 247 3.89 19.75 25.75
CA VAL A 247 3.42 20.04 24.40
C VAL A 247 4.66 20.23 23.52
N ALA A 248 4.89 19.31 22.58
CA ALA A 248 5.91 19.47 21.55
C ALA A 248 5.41 18.86 20.24
N THR A 249 4.97 19.74 19.35
CA THR A 249 5.12 19.70 17.89
C THR A 249 5.34 18.32 17.27
N ASP A 250 4.29 17.78 16.64
CA ASP A 250 4.37 16.65 15.72
C ASP A 250 5.26 16.99 14.52
N GLY A 251 6.44 16.39 14.51
CA GLY A 251 7.27 16.18 13.35
C GLY A 251 7.83 14.76 13.45
N PRO A 252 7.88 13.98 12.36
CA PRO A 252 8.32 12.60 12.43
C PRO A 252 9.81 12.58 12.78
N LYS A 253 10.12 12.18 14.03
CA LYS A 253 11.49 11.85 14.43
C LYS A 253 11.85 10.52 13.78
N VAL A 254 12.50 10.59 12.62
CA VAL A 254 13.17 9.46 11.96
C VAL A 254 14.38 9.05 12.81
N GLY A 255 14.11 8.28 13.85
CA GLY A 255 15.11 7.50 14.57
C GLY A 255 14.93 6.03 14.19
N LEU A 256 15.97 5.41 13.65
CA LEU A 256 15.98 3.98 13.28
C LEU A 256 15.69 3.12 14.51
N ARG A 257 14.47 2.58 14.63
CA ARG A 257 14.17 1.55 15.64
C ARG A 257 14.96 0.28 15.29
N PRO A 258 15.79 -0.25 16.19
CA PRO A 258 16.46 -1.52 15.97
C PRO A 258 15.45 -2.66 15.78
N LEU A 259 15.77 -3.61 14.90
CA LEU A 259 14.94 -4.78 14.60
C LEU A 259 14.66 -5.60 15.87
N ASP A 260 13.40 -5.69 16.28
CA ASP A 260 12.97 -6.52 17.42
C ASP A 260 12.86 -8.00 17.01
N LYS A 261 14.00 -8.71 17.08
CA LYS A 261 14.10 -10.12 16.69
C LYS A 261 13.22 -11.04 17.55
N ASP A 262 12.91 -10.67 18.78
CA ASP A 262 12.11 -11.50 19.69
C ASP A 262 10.61 -11.33 19.44
N ALA A 263 10.16 -10.12 19.14
CA ALA A 263 8.80 -9.90 18.63
C ALA A 263 8.56 -10.69 17.35
N ILE A 264 9.52 -10.68 16.42
CA ILE A 264 9.44 -11.44 15.17
C ILE A 264 9.38 -12.96 15.43
N ARG A 265 10.30 -13.50 16.24
CA ARG A 265 10.28 -14.93 16.62
C ARG A 265 8.95 -15.34 17.24
N SER A 266 8.47 -14.53 18.18
CA SER A 266 7.20 -14.76 18.87
C SER A 266 6.01 -14.77 17.90
N PHE A 267 5.97 -13.80 16.99
CA PHE A 267 4.92 -13.70 15.99
C PHE A 267 4.92 -14.95 15.10
N ILE A 268 6.06 -15.32 14.51
CA ILE A 268 6.18 -16.49 13.62
C ILE A 268 5.70 -17.78 14.29
N CYS A 269 6.10 -18.01 15.55
CA CYS A 269 5.75 -19.24 16.28
C CYS A 269 4.25 -19.42 16.45
N SER A 270 3.50 -18.31 16.53
CA SER A 270 2.04 -18.32 16.67
C SER A 270 1.34 -18.25 15.32
N ALA A 271 1.87 -17.41 14.43
CA ALA A 271 1.26 -17.07 13.16
C ALA A 271 1.37 -18.16 12.10
N MET A 272 2.54 -18.81 12.04
CA MET A 272 2.85 -19.80 11.01
C MET A 272 3.67 -20.97 11.56
N PRO A 273 3.14 -21.74 12.53
CA PRO A 273 3.82 -22.91 13.04
C PRO A 273 4.15 -23.88 11.90
N PHE A 274 5.37 -24.41 11.92
CA PHE A 274 5.92 -25.29 10.89
C PHE A 274 5.88 -24.72 9.45
N GLY A 275 5.75 -23.41 9.28
CA GLY A 275 5.81 -22.74 7.98
C GLY A 275 4.48 -22.70 7.23
N THR A 276 3.36 -22.98 7.90
CA THR A 276 2.02 -22.81 7.30
C THR A 276 1.32 -21.66 8.00
N PRO A 277 1.04 -20.54 7.29
CA PRO A 277 0.24 -19.45 7.86
C PRO A 277 -1.12 -19.94 8.35
N LEU A 278 -1.43 -19.65 9.61
CA LEU A 278 -2.70 -19.99 10.27
C LEU A 278 -3.48 -18.74 10.64
N ASP A 279 -2.84 -17.81 11.35
CA ASP A 279 -3.37 -16.49 11.67
C ASP A 279 -2.26 -15.48 11.45
N LEU A 280 -2.52 -14.40 10.73
CA LEU A 280 -1.54 -13.35 10.49
C LEU A 280 -1.93 -12.04 11.20
N ASN A 281 -3.05 -12.03 11.94
CA ASN A 281 -3.49 -10.88 12.69
C ASN A 281 -2.61 -10.67 13.93
N TYR A 282 -1.68 -9.71 13.83
CA TYR A 282 -0.75 -9.40 14.91
C TYR A 282 -1.45 -9.00 16.22
N THR A 283 -2.53 -8.21 16.14
CA THR A 283 -3.29 -7.76 17.32
C THR A 283 -3.94 -8.93 18.05
N ASN A 284 -4.51 -9.88 17.32
CA ASN A 284 -5.06 -11.10 17.91
C ASN A 284 -3.97 -11.95 18.57
N ILE A 285 -2.88 -12.23 17.85
CA ILE A 285 -1.78 -13.05 18.35
C ILE A 285 -1.12 -12.44 19.60
N SER A 286 -0.85 -11.14 19.56
CA SER A 286 -0.26 -10.42 20.70
C SER A 286 -1.19 -10.44 21.92
N SER A 287 -2.48 -10.23 21.71
CA SER A 287 -3.48 -10.30 22.78
C SER A 287 -3.55 -11.70 23.41
N ILE A 288 -3.65 -12.75 22.59
CA ILE A 288 -3.64 -14.17 23.02
C ILE A 288 -2.41 -14.48 23.87
N LYS A 289 -1.24 -14.00 23.43
CA LYS A 289 0.01 -14.24 24.15
C LYS A 289 0.06 -13.54 25.51
N ILE A 290 -0.44 -12.30 25.60
CA ILE A 290 -0.38 -11.50 26.83
C ILE A 290 -1.41 -11.98 27.85
N ASN A 291 -2.65 -12.23 27.41
CA ASN A 291 -3.77 -12.48 28.32
C ASN A 291 -4.12 -13.97 28.46
N GLY A 292 -3.57 -14.84 27.60
CA GLY A 292 -4.01 -16.23 27.49
C GLY A 292 -5.48 -16.32 27.07
N PHE A 293 -6.12 -17.45 27.38
CA PHE A 293 -7.57 -17.62 27.24
C PHE A 293 -8.21 -17.57 28.65
N PRO A 294 -8.86 -16.47 29.04
CA PRO A 294 -9.47 -16.37 30.36
C PRO A 294 -10.69 -17.29 30.47
N SER A 295 -10.82 -17.99 31.60
CA SER A 295 -11.97 -18.86 31.91
C SER A 295 -13.31 -18.11 31.92
N ALA A 296 -13.27 -16.80 32.12
CA ALA A 296 -14.45 -15.94 32.10
C ALA A 296 -15.03 -15.70 30.70
N ASP A 297 -14.26 -15.96 29.63
CA ASP A 297 -14.66 -15.74 28.23
C ASP A 297 -14.94 -17.06 27.50
N MET A 298 -15.31 -18.12 28.24
CA MET A 298 -15.72 -19.36 27.61
C MET A 298 -16.93 -19.13 26.70
N PRO A 299 -16.86 -19.55 25.43
CA PRO A 299 -18.01 -19.44 24.55
C PRO A 299 -19.17 -20.28 25.11
N PRO A 300 -20.43 -19.90 24.84
CA PRO A 300 -21.59 -20.75 25.15
C PRO A 300 -21.36 -22.16 24.59
N THR A 301 -21.75 -23.20 25.33
CA THR A 301 -21.45 -24.61 25.00
C THR A 301 -21.91 -25.05 23.60
N ASP A 302 -22.88 -24.35 23.02
CA ASP A 302 -23.47 -24.66 21.72
C ASP A 302 -22.81 -23.92 20.55
N ASN A 303 -21.97 -22.91 20.80
CA ASN A 303 -21.35 -22.08 19.77
C ASN A 303 -19.83 -22.22 19.75
N LYS A 304 -19.28 -22.57 18.57
CA LYS A 304 -17.82 -22.55 18.36
C LYS A 304 -17.34 -21.12 18.22
N GLN A 305 -16.37 -20.72 19.05
CA GLN A 305 -15.71 -19.43 18.93
C GLN A 305 -14.84 -19.39 17.66
N PRO A 306 -15.01 -18.39 16.78
CA PRO A 306 -14.21 -18.30 15.57
C PRO A 306 -12.77 -17.85 15.88
N ALA A 307 -11.82 -18.29 15.07
CA ALA A 307 -10.38 -18.02 15.27
C ALA A 307 -10.05 -16.52 15.33
N TRP A 308 -10.79 -15.68 14.59
CA TRP A 308 -10.58 -14.24 14.55
C TRP A 308 -11.20 -13.47 15.73
N LYS A 309 -11.90 -14.15 16.66
CA LYS A 309 -12.47 -13.55 17.87
C LYS A 309 -11.99 -14.30 19.11
N PRO A 310 -10.71 -14.15 19.51
CA PRO A 310 -10.15 -14.90 20.64
C PRO A 310 -10.70 -14.48 22.01
N TYR A 311 -11.28 -13.28 22.11
CA TYR A 311 -11.93 -12.78 23.33
C TYR A 311 -13.37 -12.36 23.05
N LEU A 312 -14.17 -12.31 24.11
CA LEU A 312 -15.51 -11.76 24.06
C LEU A 312 -15.46 -10.28 24.43
N TYR A 313 -16.10 -9.44 23.61
CA TYR A 313 -16.28 -8.04 23.96
C TYR A 313 -17.19 -7.92 25.18
N ARG A 314 -16.87 -6.96 26.06
CA ARG A 314 -17.68 -6.57 27.22
C ARG A 314 -17.80 -5.05 27.24
N GLY A 315 -19.01 -4.53 27.37
CA GLY A 315 -19.22 -3.09 27.45
C GLY A 315 -20.40 -2.58 26.65
N LYS A 316 -20.38 -1.28 26.32
CA LYS A 316 -21.47 -0.63 25.62
C LYS A 316 -21.55 -1.14 24.18
N GLN A 317 -22.68 -1.74 23.84
CA GLN A 317 -22.84 -2.34 22.52
C GLN A 317 -23.12 -1.30 21.44
N ARG A 318 -22.44 -1.37 20.28
CA ARG A 318 -22.65 -0.54 19.08
C ARG A 318 -21.92 -1.12 17.86
N ILE A 319 -22.33 -0.70 16.66
CA ILE A 319 -21.62 -0.98 15.41
C ILE A 319 -21.29 0.33 14.70
N LEU A 320 -20.06 0.47 14.22
CA LEU A 320 -19.59 1.59 13.43
C LEU A 320 -19.19 1.10 12.05
N PHE A 321 -19.75 1.70 11.00
CA PHE A 321 -19.32 1.49 9.62
C PHE A 321 -18.72 2.78 9.04
N THR A 322 -17.61 2.64 8.32
CA THR A 322 -17.04 3.73 7.53
C THR A 322 -16.76 3.25 6.12
N ILE A 323 -17.28 3.94 5.11
CA ILE A 323 -16.79 3.75 3.74
C ILE A 323 -15.67 4.74 3.48
N HIS A 324 -14.50 4.21 3.12
CA HIS A 324 -13.38 5.01 2.65
C HIS A 324 -13.12 4.69 1.17
N GLU A 325 -13.16 5.71 0.33
CA GLU A 325 -12.83 5.60 -1.09
C GLU A 325 -11.56 6.36 -1.44
N ILE A 326 -10.76 5.73 -2.29
CA ILE A 326 -9.57 6.31 -2.90
C ILE A 326 -9.87 6.53 -4.38
N VAL A 327 -9.75 7.78 -4.83
CA VAL A 327 -9.96 8.19 -6.21
C VAL A 327 -8.62 8.16 -6.95
N HIS A 328 -8.48 7.21 -7.86
CA HIS A 328 -7.35 7.13 -8.78
C HIS A 328 -7.74 7.85 -10.07
N ALA A 329 -7.18 9.02 -10.35
CA ALA A 329 -7.50 9.75 -11.57
C ALA A 329 -6.25 10.36 -12.20
N ALA A 330 -6.18 10.32 -13.53
CA ALA A 330 -5.14 11.00 -14.31
C ALA A 330 -5.80 11.81 -15.43
N MET A 331 -5.59 13.13 -15.39
CA MET A 331 -6.15 14.09 -16.34
C MET A 331 -5.10 14.41 -17.40
N TYR A 332 -5.43 14.17 -18.66
CA TYR A 332 -4.48 14.33 -19.76
C TYR A 332 -4.71 15.63 -20.54
N ASP A 333 -5.94 16.16 -20.53
CA ASP A 333 -6.32 17.35 -21.31
C ASP A 333 -5.90 17.26 -22.78
N ARG A 334 -6.06 16.08 -23.39
CA ARG A 334 -5.77 15.82 -24.80
C ARG A 334 -6.96 15.12 -25.44
N ASP A 335 -7.34 15.56 -26.63
CA ASP A 335 -8.49 14.98 -27.35
C ASP A 335 -8.24 13.51 -27.71
N GLU A 336 -6.98 13.11 -27.92
CA GLU A 336 -6.61 11.75 -28.30
C GLU A 336 -6.49 10.79 -27.11
N ILE A 337 -6.27 11.31 -25.89
CA ILE A 337 -6.02 10.50 -24.69
C ILE A 337 -7.11 10.81 -23.66
N PRO A 338 -8.07 9.88 -23.45
CA PRO A 338 -9.13 10.12 -22.49
C PRO A 338 -8.60 10.15 -21.06
N ASP A 339 -9.17 11.03 -20.26
CA ASP A 339 -9.02 11.04 -18.81
C ASP A 339 -9.38 9.68 -18.20
N SER A 340 -8.61 9.23 -17.21
CA SER A 340 -8.86 7.97 -16.52
C SER A 340 -9.36 8.21 -15.10
N ILE A 341 -10.32 7.38 -14.64
CA ILE A 341 -10.80 7.40 -13.25
C ILE A 341 -11.19 6.02 -12.71
N LYS A 342 -10.41 5.55 -11.75
CA LYS A 342 -10.59 4.45 -10.80
C LYS A 342 -11.19 4.84 -9.46
N ILE A 343 -12.16 4.10 -8.89
CA ILE A 343 -12.48 4.19 -7.45
C ILE A 343 -12.09 2.87 -6.78
N SER A 344 -11.25 2.95 -5.75
CA SER A 344 -10.95 1.84 -4.84
C SER A 344 -11.59 2.12 -3.50
N GLY A 345 -12.59 1.34 -3.11
CA GLY A 345 -13.32 1.53 -1.87
C GLY A 345 -13.07 0.42 -0.85
N GLN A 346 -13.20 0.76 0.43
CA GLN A 346 -13.21 -0.20 1.53
C GLN A 346 -14.31 0.14 2.53
N VAL A 347 -14.97 -0.89 3.05
CA VAL A 347 -15.92 -0.78 4.16
C VAL A 347 -15.19 -1.22 5.42
N ASN A 348 -14.94 -0.27 6.30
CA ASN A 348 -14.37 -0.50 7.62
C ASN A 348 -15.51 -0.74 8.61
N CYS A 349 -15.32 -1.67 9.53
CA CYS A 349 -16.29 -2.05 10.55
C CYS A 349 -15.60 -2.13 11.92
N ARG A 350 -16.29 -1.65 12.95
CA ARG A 350 -16.03 -1.99 14.36
C ARG A 350 -17.33 -2.38 15.00
N ALA A 351 -17.41 -3.63 15.42
CA ALA A 351 -18.57 -4.16 16.11
C ALA A 351 -18.19 -4.40 17.58
N GLU A 352 -18.64 -3.49 18.43
CA GLU A 352 -18.57 -3.61 19.88
C GLU A 352 -19.81 -4.38 20.32
N LEU A 353 -19.80 -5.71 20.19
CA LEU A 353 -20.96 -6.57 20.48
C LEU A 353 -20.59 -7.71 21.43
N GLU A 354 -21.37 -7.86 22.50
CA GLU A 354 -21.15 -8.90 23.51
C GLU A 354 -21.52 -10.30 22.96
N GLY A 355 -20.83 -11.33 23.45
CA GLY A 355 -21.02 -12.71 22.99
C GLY A 355 -20.48 -12.97 21.58
N LEU A 356 -21.16 -13.86 20.85
CA LEU A 356 -20.79 -14.27 19.48
C LEU A 356 -21.96 -14.02 18.51
N PRO A 357 -22.33 -12.75 18.25
CA PRO A 357 -23.42 -12.46 17.33
C PRO A 357 -22.96 -12.51 15.88
N ASP A 358 -23.88 -12.83 14.99
CA ASP A 358 -23.78 -12.64 13.55
C ASP A 358 -24.48 -11.34 13.17
N VAL A 359 -23.86 -10.60 12.25
CA VAL A 359 -24.39 -9.36 11.69
C VAL A 359 -24.80 -9.62 10.25
N MET A 360 -26.07 -9.33 9.93
CA MET A 360 -26.56 -9.27 8.57
C MET A 360 -26.40 -7.83 8.06
N PHE A 361 -25.66 -7.70 6.98
CA PHE A 361 -25.30 -6.45 6.36
C PHE A 361 -25.81 -6.40 4.91
N PRO A 362 -26.88 -5.65 4.64
CA PRO A 362 -27.40 -5.51 3.29
C PRO A 362 -26.43 -4.65 2.48
N LEU A 363 -25.94 -5.19 1.38
CA LEU A 363 -25.09 -4.46 0.46
C LEU A 363 -25.97 -3.61 -0.45
N THR A 364 -26.16 -2.34 -0.10
CA THR A 364 -26.94 -1.38 -0.89
C THR A 364 -26.06 -0.56 -1.82
N GLY A 365 -26.47 -0.43 -3.08
CA GLY A 365 -25.75 0.37 -4.07
C GLY A 365 -24.65 -0.37 -4.85
N LEU A 366 -24.57 -1.70 -4.72
CA LEU A 366 -23.69 -2.54 -5.55
C LEU A 366 -24.03 -2.42 -7.05
N ASP A 367 -25.31 -2.56 -7.40
CA ASP A 367 -25.81 -2.41 -8.77
C ASP A 367 -25.52 -1.01 -9.32
N THR A 368 -25.55 0.00 -8.44
CA THR A 368 -25.23 1.36 -8.84
C THR A 368 -23.73 1.57 -9.02
N ALA A 369 -22.89 0.95 -8.20
CA ALA A 369 -21.45 1.20 -8.23
C ALA A 369 -20.71 0.58 -9.45
N HIS A 370 -21.39 -0.23 -10.29
CA HIS A 370 -20.77 -0.96 -11.41
C HIS A 370 -19.44 -1.60 -11.02
N LEU A 371 -19.52 -2.54 -10.07
CA LEU A 371 -18.33 -3.11 -9.46
C LEU A 371 -17.54 -3.99 -10.43
N GLU A 372 -16.23 -3.75 -10.48
CA GLU A 372 -15.28 -4.59 -11.22
C GLU A 372 -14.71 -5.70 -10.34
N LEU A 373 -14.45 -5.38 -9.06
CA LEU A 373 -13.82 -6.29 -8.11
C LEU A 373 -14.48 -6.13 -6.74
N LEU A 374 -14.63 -7.26 -6.04
CA LEU A 374 -15.15 -7.31 -4.68
C LEU A 374 -14.38 -8.39 -3.90
N SER A 375 -13.92 -8.04 -2.71
CA SER A 375 -13.32 -9.00 -1.78
C SER A 375 -13.85 -8.75 -0.37
N PHE A 376 -13.92 -9.82 0.42
CA PHE A 376 -14.49 -9.80 1.75
C PHE A 376 -13.50 -10.30 2.79
N HIS A 377 -13.68 -9.85 4.02
CA HIS A 377 -12.99 -10.40 5.17
C HIS A 377 -13.41 -11.86 5.40
N HIS A 378 -12.50 -12.69 5.90
CA HIS A 378 -12.74 -14.11 6.20
C HIS A 378 -13.87 -14.37 7.21
N CYS A 379 -14.27 -13.35 7.96
CA CYS A 379 -15.38 -13.46 8.90
C CYS A 379 -16.76 -13.49 8.21
N ALA A 380 -16.80 -13.18 6.92
CA ALA A 380 -18.04 -13.02 6.17
C ALA A 380 -18.41 -14.29 5.40
N GLN A 381 -19.69 -14.62 5.44
CA GLN A 381 -20.34 -15.68 4.71
C GLN A 381 -21.06 -15.05 3.51
N VAL A 382 -20.43 -15.17 2.34
CA VAL A 382 -20.96 -14.64 1.09
C VAL A 382 -21.84 -15.71 0.43
N PRO A 383 -23.13 -15.44 0.14
CA PRO A 383 -23.96 -16.40 -0.59
C PRO A 383 -23.42 -16.64 -2.00
N GLU A 384 -23.14 -17.90 -2.35
CA GLU A 384 -22.60 -18.25 -3.68
C GLU A 384 -23.63 -18.09 -4.82
N HIS A 385 -24.93 -18.14 -4.50
CA HIS A 385 -26.03 -18.13 -5.49
C HIS A 385 -27.25 -17.36 -4.95
N GLY A 386 -27.63 -16.26 -5.60
CA GLY A 386 -28.89 -15.57 -5.29
C GLY A 386 -29.04 -14.23 -6.00
N ASN A 387 -29.97 -14.17 -6.97
CA ASN A 387 -30.29 -12.96 -7.74
C ASN A 387 -31.13 -11.91 -6.98
N ASP A 388 -31.49 -12.18 -5.73
CA ASP A 388 -32.35 -11.29 -4.96
C ASP A 388 -31.87 -11.23 -3.50
N LYS A 389 -31.35 -10.06 -3.12
CA LYS A 389 -30.89 -9.66 -1.77
C LYS A 389 -29.46 -10.10 -1.41
N GLN A 390 -28.48 -9.34 -1.89
CA GLN A 390 -27.07 -9.41 -1.47
C GLN A 390 -26.88 -8.93 -0.01
N ALA A 391 -27.42 -9.67 0.95
CA ALA A 391 -27.10 -9.48 2.36
C ALA A 391 -25.91 -10.37 2.73
N LEU A 392 -24.88 -9.74 3.29
CA LEU A 392 -23.68 -10.39 3.82
C LEU A 392 -23.92 -10.76 5.29
N MET A 393 -23.74 -12.03 5.65
CA MET A 393 -23.70 -12.43 7.07
C MET A 393 -22.25 -12.46 7.53
N PHE A 394 -21.92 -11.97 8.72
CA PHE A 394 -20.57 -12.11 9.26
C PHE A 394 -20.53 -12.12 10.78
N SER A 395 -19.58 -12.86 11.35
CA SER A 395 -19.29 -12.84 12.79
C SER A 395 -18.12 -11.88 13.05
N PRO A 396 -18.33 -10.65 13.52
CA PRO A 396 -17.28 -9.63 13.52
C PRO A 396 -16.08 -9.98 14.41
N PRO A 397 -14.84 -9.73 13.94
CA PRO A 397 -13.65 -9.61 14.77
C PRO A 397 -13.77 -8.51 15.83
N LEU A 398 -12.82 -8.50 16.77
CA LEU A 398 -12.65 -7.40 17.71
C LEU A 398 -11.90 -6.24 17.07
N GLY A 399 -12.14 -5.03 17.57
CA GLY A 399 -11.47 -3.82 17.10
C GLY A 399 -11.96 -3.39 15.72
N ASN A 400 -11.15 -2.58 15.06
CA ASN A 400 -11.44 -2.11 13.71
C ASN A 400 -10.92 -3.12 12.70
N PHE A 401 -11.72 -3.45 11.68
CA PHE A 401 -11.30 -4.33 10.59
C PHE A 401 -11.92 -3.87 9.27
N VAL A 402 -11.32 -4.28 8.16
CA VAL A 402 -11.89 -4.04 6.83
C VAL A 402 -12.83 -5.20 6.52
N LEU A 403 -14.13 -4.95 6.44
CA LEU A 403 -15.16 -5.95 6.15
C LEU A 403 -15.15 -6.34 4.67
N MET A 404 -15.03 -5.37 3.78
CA MET A 404 -14.94 -5.60 2.34
C MET A 404 -14.12 -4.53 1.62
N ARG A 405 -13.55 -4.89 0.48
CA ARG A 405 -12.90 -3.99 -0.47
C ARG A 405 -13.58 -4.13 -1.81
N TYR A 406 -13.70 -3.03 -2.53
CA TYR A 406 -14.34 -3.01 -3.84
C TYR A 406 -13.63 -2.06 -4.79
N GLN A 407 -13.84 -2.29 -6.06
CA GLN A 407 -13.35 -1.46 -7.15
C GLN A 407 -14.54 -1.09 -8.03
N ALA A 408 -14.71 0.20 -8.30
CA ALA A 408 -15.90 0.78 -8.92
C ALA A 408 -15.53 1.85 -9.94
N PHE A 409 -16.45 2.10 -10.87
CA PHE A 409 -16.38 3.28 -11.75
C PHE A 409 -16.89 4.53 -11.04
N CYS A 410 -16.32 5.69 -11.39
CA CYS A 410 -16.89 6.97 -10.99
C CYS A 410 -18.00 7.38 -11.97
N ARG A 411 -19.23 7.56 -11.48
CA ARG A 411 -20.39 7.91 -12.31
C ARG A 411 -20.37 9.34 -12.86
N ILE A 412 -19.84 10.28 -12.09
CA ILE A 412 -19.86 11.71 -12.40
C ILE A 412 -18.60 12.11 -13.19
N GLY A 413 -17.51 11.37 -12.98
CA GLY A 413 -16.17 11.67 -13.44
C GLY A 413 -15.31 12.29 -12.31
N PRO A 414 -14.07 12.68 -12.62
CA PRO A 414 -13.13 13.24 -11.65
C PRO A 414 -13.70 14.40 -10.82
N PRO A 415 -13.51 14.42 -9.47
CA PRO A 415 -13.94 15.54 -8.64
C PRO A 415 -13.19 16.84 -8.92
N ILE A 416 -12.03 16.76 -9.56
CA ILE A 416 -11.26 17.89 -10.08
C ILE A 416 -10.94 17.60 -11.53
N LYS A 417 -11.30 18.53 -12.41
CA LYS A 417 -11.03 18.48 -13.85
C LYS A 417 -10.34 19.76 -14.30
N GLY A 418 -9.66 19.72 -15.42
CA GLY A 418 -9.04 20.89 -16.02
C GLY A 418 -7.62 20.58 -16.46
N PHE A 419 -6.82 21.63 -16.61
CA PHE A 419 -5.51 21.50 -17.21
C PHE A 419 -4.43 22.28 -16.46
N TYR A 420 -3.22 21.86 -16.73
CA TYR A 420 -2.00 22.50 -16.29
C TYR A 420 -1.01 22.53 -17.46
N GLN A 421 -0.40 23.68 -17.66
CA GLN A 421 0.66 23.88 -18.64
C GLN A 421 1.86 24.52 -17.94
N LEU A 422 3.06 24.06 -18.29
CA LEU A 422 4.33 24.65 -17.90
C LEU A 422 5.22 24.74 -19.14
N SER A 423 5.61 25.96 -19.48
CA SER A 423 6.52 26.27 -20.58
C SER A 423 7.78 26.93 -20.04
N MET A 424 8.95 26.48 -20.47
CA MET A 424 10.21 27.08 -20.04
C MET A 424 10.48 28.39 -20.81
N VAL A 425 10.64 29.49 -20.08
CA VAL A 425 10.97 30.81 -20.63
C VAL A 425 12.50 30.98 -20.73
N SER A 426 13.24 30.37 -19.80
CA SER A 426 14.70 30.27 -19.83
C SER A 426 15.17 29.00 -19.11
N GLU A 427 16.47 28.77 -19.03
CA GLU A 427 17.03 27.59 -18.32
C GLU A 427 16.52 27.48 -16.87
N ASN A 428 16.38 28.63 -16.19
CA ASN A 428 16.05 28.72 -14.76
C ASN A 428 14.68 29.38 -14.51
N GLU A 429 13.83 29.54 -15.51
CA GLU A 429 12.53 30.18 -15.37
C GLU A 429 11.45 29.47 -16.20
N GLY A 430 10.35 29.09 -15.55
CA GLY A 430 9.20 28.47 -16.20
C GLY A 430 7.92 29.27 -15.96
N ALA A 431 7.13 29.49 -17.00
CA ALA A 431 5.79 30.07 -16.92
C ALA A 431 4.76 28.94 -16.84
N PHE A 432 3.78 29.06 -15.96
CA PHE A 432 2.75 28.04 -15.77
C PHE A 432 1.34 28.61 -15.71
N LEU A 433 0.37 27.76 -16.03
CA LEU A 433 -1.05 28.06 -15.92
C LEU A 433 -1.81 26.82 -15.44
N PHE A 434 -2.51 26.95 -14.31
CA PHE A 434 -3.57 26.03 -13.91
C PHE A 434 -4.93 26.62 -14.24
N LYS A 435 -5.84 25.79 -14.76
CA LYS A 435 -7.27 26.10 -14.85
C LYS A 435 -8.08 24.87 -14.47
N LEU A 436 -8.71 24.91 -13.30
CA LEU A 436 -9.36 23.78 -12.67
C LEU A 436 -10.84 24.06 -12.39
N ARG A 437 -11.66 23.03 -12.52
CA ARG A 437 -13.05 22.97 -12.05
C ARG A 437 -13.17 21.89 -11.00
N LEU A 438 -13.64 22.29 -9.82
CA LEU A 438 -13.83 21.43 -8.66
C LEU A 438 -15.31 21.11 -8.52
N MET A 439 -15.61 19.88 -8.15
CA MET A 439 -16.94 19.38 -7.80
C MET A 439 -18.01 19.61 -8.89
N GLU A 440 -17.62 19.63 -10.17
CA GLU A 440 -18.55 19.76 -11.29
C GLU A 440 -19.46 18.52 -11.37
N GLY A 441 -20.78 18.72 -11.35
CA GLY A 441 -21.77 17.63 -11.34
C GLY A 441 -22.04 17.00 -9.98
N TYR A 442 -21.19 17.25 -8.98
CA TYR A 442 -21.38 16.76 -7.61
C TYR A 442 -22.44 17.58 -6.87
N ARG A 443 -23.36 16.90 -6.17
CA ARG A 443 -24.48 17.52 -5.44
C ARG A 443 -24.42 17.18 -3.95
N SER A 444 -25.09 18.00 -3.14
CA SER A 444 -25.32 17.70 -1.71
C SER A 444 -25.93 16.30 -1.57
N PRO A 445 -25.51 15.48 -0.57
CA PRO A 445 -24.68 15.82 0.60
C PRO A 445 -23.17 15.84 0.39
N LEU A 446 -22.66 15.54 -0.82
CA LEU A 446 -21.21 15.54 -1.07
C LEU A 446 -20.63 16.95 -0.89
N SER A 447 -19.55 17.04 -0.11
CA SER A 447 -18.85 18.28 0.18
C SER A 447 -17.34 18.09 0.19
N MET A 448 -16.60 18.93 -0.51
CA MET A 448 -15.15 18.95 -0.47
C MET A 448 -14.68 19.79 0.72
N ASP A 449 -14.02 19.18 1.70
CA ASP A 449 -13.56 19.82 2.94
C ASP A 449 -12.24 20.59 2.74
N PHE A 450 -11.31 20.01 1.97
CA PHE A 450 -10.10 20.71 1.51
C PHE A 450 -9.72 20.25 0.10
N CYS A 451 -8.95 21.11 -0.58
CA CYS A 451 -8.34 20.82 -1.88
C CYS A 451 -7.05 21.62 -2.02
N SER A 452 -5.96 20.94 -2.36
CA SER A 452 -4.67 21.54 -2.69
C SER A 452 -4.06 20.89 -3.93
N VAL A 453 -3.24 21.65 -4.63
CA VAL A 453 -2.45 21.21 -5.78
C VAL A 453 -0.98 21.39 -5.44
N THR A 454 -0.19 20.37 -5.67
CA THR A 454 1.27 20.41 -5.53
C THR A 454 1.89 20.29 -6.91
N MET A 455 2.72 21.25 -7.27
CA MET A 455 3.54 21.24 -8.49
C MET A 455 4.98 20.91 -8.09
N PRO A 456 5.41 19.64 -8.23
CA PRO A 456 6.74 19.20 -7.82
C PRO A 456 7.84 19.53 -8.84
N PHE A 457 9.04 19.78 -8.32
CA PHE A 457 10.29 20.01 -9.06
C PHE A 457 11.43 19.19 -8.44
N PRO A 458 11.44 17.85 -8.59
CA PRO A 458 12.31 16.97 -7.81
C PRO A 458 13.81 17.26 -7.93
N ARG A 459 14.24 17.84 -9.06
CA ARG A 459 15.66 18.13 -9.36
C ARG A 459 16.01 19.61 -9.40
N ARG A 460 15.05 20.48 -9.14
CA ARG A 460 15.26 21.92 -9.20
C ARG A 460 14.87 22.54 -7.87
N LYS A 461 15.72 23.43 -7.39
CA LYS A 461 15.43 24.21 -6.19
C LYS A 461 14.65 25.45 -6.59
N VAL A 462 13.46 25.63 -6.02
CA VAL A 462 12.66 26.83 -6.19
C VAL A 462 13.31 27.98 -5.43
N VAL A 463 13.60 29.08 -6.12
CA VAL A 463 14.16 30.31 -5.54
C VAL A 463 13.05 31.31 -5.24
N SER A 464 12.14 31.48 -6.18
CA SER A 464 11.00 32.38 -6.05
C SER A 464 9.90 32.00 -7.04
N PHE A 465 8.71 32.53 -6.82
CA PHE A 465 7.62 32.49 -7.78
C PHE A 465 6.97 33.87 -7.88
N ASP A 466 6.33 34.14 -9.01
CA ASP A 466 5.45 35.28 -9.23
C ASP A 466 4.13 34.77 -9.79
N GLY A 467 3.02 35.37 -9.39
CA GLY A 467 1.69 34.88 -9.75
C GLY A 467 0.69 34.96 -8.61
N THR A 468 -0.57 35.17 -8.96
CA THR A 468 -1.66 35.29 -7.99
C THR A 468 -2.78 34.33 -8.38
N PRO A 469 -3.12 33.34 -7.55
CA PRO A 469 -4.23 32.45 -7.83
C PRO A 469 -5.57 33.20 -7.69
N SER A 470 -6.58 32.77 -8.43
CA SER A 470 -7.93 33.34 -8.31
C SER A 470 -8.60 33.00 -6.97
N LEU A 471 -8.19 31.90 -6.35
CA LEU A 471 -8.73 31.37 -5.10
C LEU A 471 -7.61 30.75 -4.25
N GLY A 472 -7.78 30.81 -2.93
CA GLY A 472 -6.89 30.13 -2.00
C GLY A 472 -5.57 30.85 -1.77
N THR A 473 -4.58 30.10 -1.27
CA THR A 473 -3.24 30.62 -0.92
C THR A 473 -2.15 29.73 -1.47
N VAL A 474 -0.97 30.30 -1.73
CA VAL A 474 0.18 29.58 -2.29
C VAL A 474 1.35 29.65 -1.31
N SER A 475 2.06 28.54 -1.17
CA SER A 475 3.32 28.43 -0.44
C SER A 475 4.34 27.67 -1.29
N THR A 476 5.61 27.84 -0.98
CA THR A 476 6.70 27.13 -1.66
C THR A 476 7.49 26.29 -0.67
N THR A 477 7.87 25.10 -1.10
CA THR A 477 8.93 24.31 -0.45
C THR A 477 10.23 24.46 -1.26
N GLU A 478 11.29 23.75 -0.87
CA GLU A 478 12.54 23.74 -1.64
C GLU A 478 12.35 23.19 -3.07
N HIS A 479 11.45 22.22 -3.23
CA HIS A 479 11.28 21.45 -4.46
C HIS A 479 9.82 21.39 -4.95
N SER A 480 8.93 22.28 -4.48
CA SER A 480 7.55 22.30 -4.94
C SER A 480 6.88 23.66 -4.73
N LEU A 481 5.84 23.90 -5.51
CA LEU A 481 4.86 24.95 -5.30
C LEU A 481 3.55 24.31 -4.81
N GLU A 482 3.05 24.76 -3.67
CA GLU A 482 1.82 24.25 -3.06
C GLU A 482 0.71 25.29 -3.12
N TRP A 483 -0.37 24.97 -3.81
CA TRP A 483 -1.55 25.82 -3.93
C TRP A 483 -2.73 25.23 -3.17
N LYS A 484 -3.12 25.87 -2.06
CA LYS A 484 -4.27 25.48 -1.22
C LYS A 484 -5.52 26.20 -1.70
N ILE A 485 -6.32 25.56 -2.54
CA ILE A 485 -7.53 26.12 -3.15
C ILE A 485 -8.66 26.25 -2.13
N ILE A 486 -8.93 25.16 -1.39
CA ILE A 486 -9.94 25.09 -0.33
C ILE A 486 -9.25 24.67 0.96
N THR A 487 -9.41 25.49 2.00
CA THR A 487 -8.90 25.22 3.34
C THR A 487 -9.98 24.62 4.24
N THR A 488 -9.56 23.74 5.16
CA THR A 488 -10.45 23.07 6.12
C THR A 488 -11.34 24.07 6.85
N GLY A 489 -12.64 23.78 6.92
CA GLY A 489 -13.65 24.66 7.51
C GLY A 489 -14.28 25.67 6.53
N ARG A 490 -13.81 25.75 5.28
CA ARG A 490 -14.46 26.48 4.18
C ARG A 490 -14.90 25.54 3.05
N GLY A 491 -15.37 24.34 3.42
CA GLY A 491 -15.74 23.32 2.47
C GLY A 491 -16.83 23.77 1.49
N VAL A 492 -16.81 23.17 0.30
CA VAL A 492 -17.75 23.48 -0.78
C VAL A 492 -18.70 22.30 -0.97
N SER A 493 -20.01 22.55 -0.90
CA SER A 493 -21.04 21.53 -1.14
C SER A 493 -22.07 22.03 -2.16
N GLY A 494 -22.44 21.15 -3.09
CA GLY A 494 -23.52 21.37 -4.05
C GLY A 494 -23.29 22.49 -5.08
N LYS A 495 -22.07 23.01 -5.20
CA LYS A 495 -21.68 24.01 -6.22
C LYS A 495 -20.33 23.66 -6.82
N SER A 496 -20.21 23.84 -8.12
CA SER A 496 -18.91 23.77 -8.80
C SER A 496 -18.13 25.06 -8.55
N VAL A 497 -16.81 24.93 -8.44
CA VAL A 497 -15.89 26.05 -8.24
C VAL A 497 -14.84 26.03 -9.34
N GLU A 498 -14.66 27.17 -10.01
CA GLU A 498 -13.57 27.36 -10.96
C GLU A 498 -12.41 28.09 -10.30
N ALA A 499 -11.20 27.58 -10.49
CA ALA A 499 -9.98 28.12 -9.91
C ALA A 499 -8.87 28.18 -10.97
N THR A 500 -8.21 29.33 -11.08
CA THR A 500 -7.14 29.56 -12.05
C THR A 500 -5.91 30.05 -11.32
N PHE A 501 -4.74 29.57 -11.71
CA PHE A 501 -3.47 30.05 -11.15
C PHE A 501 -2.41 30.19 -12.25
N PRO A 502 -2.25 31.41 -12.81
CA PRO A 502 -1.14 31.75 -13.69
C PRO A 502 0.06 32.25 -12.87
N GLY A 503 1.27 31.97 -13.35
CA GLY A 503 2.48 32.50 -12.73
C GLY A 503 3.77 32.13 -13.45
N THR A 504 4.89 32.54 -12.86
CA THR A 504 6.24 32.12 -13.21
C THR A 504 6.95 31.57 -11.98
N VAL A 505 7.81 30.58 -12.19
CA VAL A 505 8.66 29.98 -11.16
C VAL A 505 10.12 30.14 -11.58
N LYS A 506 10.96 30.58 -10.63
CA LYS A 506 12.40 30.74 -10.82
C LYS A 506 13.16 29.70 -10.03
N PHE A 507 14.11 29.04 -10.69
CA PHE A 507 14.92 27.98 -10.15
C PHE A 507 16.34 28.45 -9.85
N ALA A 508 17.01 27.75 -8.93
CA ALA A 508 18.43 27.92 -8.73
C ALA A 508 19.20 27.42 -9.96
N PRO A 509 20.32 28.07 -10.34
CA PRO A 509 21.16 27.59 -11.44
C PRO A 509 21.63 26.15 -11.23
N TRP A 510 21.73 25.41 -12.33
CA TRP A 510 22.25 24.04 -12.31
C TRP A 510 23.70 24.01 -11.86
N LYS A 511 24.00 23.38 -10.71
CA LYS A 511 25.38 23.02 -10.39
C LYS A 511 25.70 21.72 -11.12
N LYS A 512 26.52 21.78 -12.16
CA LYS A 512 27.16 20.56 -12.70
C LYS A 512 27.88 19.89 -11.52
N GLN A 513 27.44 18.69 -11.14
CA GLN A 513 28.30 17.83 -10.34
C GLN A 513 29.48 17.46 -11.24
N SER A 514 30.54 18.26 -11.18
CA SER A 514 31.84 17.91 -11.74
C SER A 514 32.32 16.68 -10.97
N LEU A 515 32.15 15.51 -11.58
CA LEU A 515 32.91 14.33 -11.22
C LEU A 515 34.00 14.18 -12.29
N GLY A 516 35.18 14.73 -12.00
CA GLY A 516 36.43 14.46 -12.72
C GLY A 516 36.60 15.21 -14.05
N ASN A 517 37.59 16.09 -14.10
CA ASN A 517 38.17 16.60 -15.33
C ASN A 517 38.62 15.43 -16.22
N VAL A 518 38.14 15.41 -17.46
CA VAL A 518 38.95 15.04 -18.62
C VAL A 518 38.64 16.11 -19.67
N ASP A 519 39.67 16.85 -20.05
CA ASP A 519 39.65 17.81 -21.15
C ASP A 519 39.15 17.14 -22.43
N ASP A 520 38.29 17.80 -23.19
CA ASP A 520 38.19 17.56 -24.63
C ASP A 520 37.72 18.84 -25.34
N GLU A 521 38.37 19.06 -26.49
CA GLU A 521 38.61 20.32 -27.19
C GLU A 521 37.39 21.00 -27.83
N ASP A 522 37.59 22.29 -28.08
CA ASP A 522 36.72 23.20 -28.85
C ASP A 522 36.27 22.61 -30.20
N GLY A 523 34.95 22.63 -30.42
CA GLY A 523 34.33 22.41 -31.73
C GLY A 523 33.33 23.53 -32.02
N GLU A 524 33.75 24.52 -32.81
CA GLU A 524 32.86 25.50 -33.44
C GLU A 524 31.76 24.75 -34.21
N THR A 525 30.50 25.10 -33.96
CA THR A 525 29.37 24.62 -34.77
C THR A 525 28.66 25.80 -35.40
N ASP A 526 28.75 25.82 -36.73
CA ASP A 526 28.11 26.77 -37.65
C ASP A 526 26.61 26.89 -37.38
N ALA A 527 26.15 28.13 -37.23
CA ALA A 527 24.74 28.49 -37.21
C ALA A 527 24.15 28.27 -38.61
N THR A 528 23.43 27.15 -38.78
CA THR A 528 22.52 26.97 -39.91
C THR A 528 21.07 26.95 -39.44
N ASP A 529 20.32 27.82 -40.09
CA ASP A 529 18.94 28.22 -39.87
C ASP A 529 17.98 27.04 -40.11
N TYR A 530 17.56 26.40 -39.03
CA TYR A 530 16.28 25.71 -38.96
C TYR A 530 15.55 26.32 -37.77
N ALA A 531 14.29 26.71 -37.96
CA ALA A 531 13.41 27.15 -36.91
C ALA A 531 13.13 25.99 -35.94
N ILE A 532 14.11 25.69 -35.09
CA ILE A 532 13.99 24.76 -33.98
C ILE A 532 13.11 25.49 -32.97
N ASN A 533 11.96 24.90 -32.65
CA ASN A 533 11.09 25.38 -31.60
C ASN A 533 11.94 25.52 -30.32
N LEU A 534 12.09 26.76 -29.83
CA LEU A 534 12.97 27.09 -28.71
C LEU A 534 12.65 26.25 -27.47
N GLU A 535 11.38 25.88 -27.30
CA GLU A 535 10.90 24.97 -26.27
C GLU A 535 11.49 23.56 -26.42
N ASP A 536 11.48 23.00 -27.64
CA ASP A 536 12.03 21.67 -27.93
C ASP A 536 13.56 21.65 -27.76
N PHE A 537 14.26 22.72 -28.17
CA PHE A 537 15.70 22.87 -27.97
C PHE A 537 16.10 22.92 -26.49
N LEU A 538 15.37 23.71 -25.70
CA LEU A 538 15.61 23.84 -24.25
C LEU A 538 15.31 22.51 -23.53
N MET A 539 14.23 21.83 -23.90
CA MET A 539 13.87 20.51 -23.37
C MET A 539 14.92 19.45 -23.73
N GLU A 540 15.39 19.41 -24.98
CA GLU A 540 16.41 18.44 -25.43
C GLU A 540 17.75 18.66 -24.71
N LYS A 541 18.17 19.92 -24.55
CA LYS A 541 19.40 20.27 -23.82
C LYS A 541 19.33 19.90 -22.34
N MET A 542 18.18 20.08 -21.69
CA MET A 542 17.98 19.68 -20.30
C MET A 542 17.93 18.16 -20.13
N SER A 543 17.42 17.43 -21.13
CA SER A 543 17.21 15.98 -21.07
C SER A 543 18.51 15.18 -21.24
N LYS A 544 19.50 15.70 -21.98
CA LYS A 544 20.78 15.01 -22.24
C LYS A 544 21.66 14.82 -21.00
N ASP A 545 21.53 15.68 -19.99
CA ASP A 545 22.42 15.71 -18.82
C ASP A 545 21.83 15.02 -17.56
N LEU A 546 20.75 14.23 -17.72
CA LEU A 546 19.97 13.72 -16.59
C LEU A 546 19.96 12.19 -16.47
N GLN A 547 20.42 11.68 -15.31
CA GLN A 547 20.27 10.26 -14.95
C GLN A 547 18.78 9.88 -14.75
N ALA A 548 18.41 8.62 -14.95
CA ALA A 548 17.03 8.15 -14.78
C ALA A 548 16.52 8.36 -13.34
N VAL A 549 15.20 8.50 -13.16
CA VAL A 549 14.55 8.63 -11.85
C VAL A 549 14.38 7.24 -11.20
N GLU A 550 14.44 7.17 -9.87
CA GLU A 550 13.96 6.00 -9.12
C GLU A 550 12.44 5.86 -9.33
N LEU A 551 12.07 4.83 -10.08
CA LEU A 551 10.74 4.53 -10.63
C LEU A 551 9.65 4.16 -9.60
N GLU A 552 9.79 4.49 -8.30
CA GLU A 552 8.64 4.42 -7.39
C GLU A 552 7.48 5.32 -7.87
N GLU A 553 7.78 6.32 -8.70
CA GLU A 553 6.83 7.12 -9.46
C GLU A 553 7.03 6.88 -10.98
N PRO A 554 6.23 5.99 -11.60
CA PRO A 554 6.47 5.48 -12.96
C PRO A 554 6.35 6.52 -14.09
N PHE A 555 6.01 7.76 -13.76
CA PHE A 555 5.83 8.84 -14.72
C PHE A 555 6.80 10.01 -14.52
N CYS A 556 7.77 9.94 -13.61
CA CYS A 556 8.76 11.01 -13.44
C CYS A 556 9.78 11.03 -14.61
N TRP A 557 9.62 11.96 -15.55
CA TRP A 557 10.59 12.21 -16.62
C TRP A 557 11.46 13.42 -16.28
N GLN A 558 12.78 13.19 -16.15
CA GLN A 558 13.82 14.09 -16.66
C GLN A 558 13.77 15.59 -16.24
N ALA A 559 13.23 15.93 -15.06
CA ALA A 559 13.38 17.18 -14.26
C ALA A 559 12.05 17.70 -13.68
N TYR A 560 10.91 17.23 -14.21
CA TYR A 560 9.56 17.64 -13.81
C TYR A 560 8.71 16.40 -13.50
N ASP A 561 7.72 16.58 -12.63
CA ASP A 561 6.74 15.56 -12.29
C ASP A 561 5.32 16.16 -12.41
N TYR A 562 4.30 15.33 -12.50
CA TYR A 562 2.91 15.75 -12.67
C TYR A 562 2.46 16.57 -11.47
N ALA A 563 1.60 17.55 -11.72
CA ALA A 563 0.90 18.21 -10.63
C ALA A 563 0.00 17.18 -9.91
N LYS A 564 0.13 17.10 -8.59
CA LYS A 564 -0.64 16.18 -7.73
C LYS A 564 -1.74 16.96 -7.03
N VAL A 565 -2.94 16.39 -6.97
CA VAL A 565 -4.08 17.00 -6.27
C VAL A 565 -4.36 16.23 -5.00
N SER A 566 -4.42 16.92 -3.87
CA SER A 566 -4.81 16.36 -2.58
C SER A 566 -6.16 16.96 -2.16
N PHE A 567 -7.13 16.12 -1.80
CA PHE A 567 -8.45 16.58 -1.39
C PHE A 567 -9.11 15.61 -0.39
N LYS A 568 -10.18 16.08 0.23
CA LYS A 568 -11.07 15.24 1.04
C LYS A 568 -12.52 15.59 0.77
N ILE A 569 -13.32 14.60 0.38
CA ILE A 569 -14.75 14.72 0.14
C ILE A 569 -15.49 13.94 1.24
N MET A 570 -16.51 14.58 1.81
CA MET A 570 -17.34 14.10 2.90
C MET A 570 -18.81 14.04 2.47
N GLY A 571 -19.64 13.37 3.28
CA GLY A 571 -21.10 13.41 3.17
C GLY A 571 -21.72 12.36 2.24
N GLY A 572 -20.92 11.65 1.45
CA GLY A 572 -21.35 10.51 0.65
C GLY A 572 -20.16 9.75 0.06
N THR A 573 -20.45 8.87 -0.90
CA THR A 573 -19.47 8.16 -1.72
C THR A 573 -19.51 8.67 -3.15
N VAL A 574 -18.39 8.57 -3.85
CA VAL A 574 -18.21 8.92 -5.25
C VAL A 574 -18.64 7.77 -6.16
N SER A 575 -18.55 6.51 -5.69
CA SER A 575 -19.09 5.35 -6.43
C SER A 575 -20.63 5.22 -6.35
N GLY A 576 -21.26 5.83 -5.34
CA GLY A 576 -22.66 5.63 -5.02
C GLY A 576 -22.94 4.46 -4.06
N MET A 577 -21.90 3.79 -3.55
CA MET A 577 -22.02 2.81 -2.47
C MET A 577 -22.63 3.45 -1.21
N THR A 578 -23.60 2.79 -0.58
CA THR A 578 -24.24 3.32 0.64
C THR A 578 -24.53 2.21 1.64
N ILE A 579 -24.68 2.57 2.91
CA ILE A 579 -25.12 1.66 3.96
C ILE A 579 -26.35 2.30 4.59
N ASP A 580 -27.45 1.57 4.67
CA ASP A 580 -28.58 1.94 5.52
C ASP A 580 -28.42 1.30 6.91
N PRO A 581 -28.07 2.08 7.95
CA PRO A 581 -27.89 1.56 9.30
C PRO A 581 -29.15 0.88 9.86
N LYS A 582 -30.34 1.22 9.37
CA LYS A 582 -31.61 0.65 9.84
C LYS A 582 -31.86 -0.75 9.29
N CYS A 583 -31.22 -1.11 8.19
CA CYS A 583 -31.37 -2.42 7.56
C CYS A 583 -30.33 -3.44 8.07
N VAL A 584 -29.36 -3.01 8.89
CA VAL A 584 -28.41 -3.91 9.55
C VAL A 584 -29.12 -4.64 10.68
N THR A 585 -29.02 -5.97 10.69
CA THR A 585 -29.64 -6.80 11.74
C THR A 585 -28.59 -7.65 12.46
N ILE A 586 -28.81 -7.91 13.75
CA ILE A 586 -27.88 -8.61 14.63
C ILE A 586 -28.59 -9.85 15.18
N PHE A 587 -27.92 -11.00 15.15
CA PHE A 587 -28.43 -12.27 15.62
C PHE A 587 -27.48 -12.88 16.66
N PRO A 588 -27.94 -13.21 17.87
CA PRO A 588 -29.28 -12.98 18.40
C PRO A 588 -29.62 -11.49 18.51
N ALA A 589 -30.91 -11.16 18.53
CA ALA A 589 -31.39 -9.77 18.52
C ALA A 589 -30.89 -9.00 19.74
N VAL A 590 -30.13 -7.93 19.50
CA VAL A 590 -29.59 -7.04 20.53
C VAL A 590 -29.83 -5.58 20.13
N LYS A 591 -30.11 -4.72 21.11
CA LYS A 591 -30.19 -3.28 20.92
C LYS A 591 -28.78 -2.68 20.89
N ALA A 592 -28.18 -2.62 19.70
CA ALA A 592 -26.92 -1.92 19.46
C ALA A 592 -27.15 -0.84 18.38
N PRO A 593 -26.85 0.45 18.64
CA PRO A 593 -26.92 1.48 17.63
C PRO A 593 -25.90 1.23 16.52
N VAL A 594 -26.30 1.52 15.30
CA VAL A 594 -25.45 1.42 14.10
C VAL A 594 -25.18 2.83 13.60
N GLU A 595 -23.91 3.23 13.56
CA GLU A 595 -23.45 4.52 13.05
C GLU A 595 -22.74 4.30 11.71
N PHE A 596 -22.87 5.28 10.81
CA PHE A 596 -22.32 5.20 9.46
C PHE A 596 -21.70 6.54 9.04
N SER A 597 -20.51 6.47 8.45
CA SER A 597 -19.80 7.62 7.89
C SER A 597 -19.15 7.27 6.56
N THR A 598 -18.81 8.30 5.78
CA THR A 598 -18.14 8.15 4.48
C THR A 598 -17.09 9.22 4.28
N GLN A 599 -16.02 8.87 3.58
CA GLN A 599 -15.02 9.82 3.09
C GLN A 599 -14.41 9.34 1.78
N ALA A 600 -13.99 10.28 0.93
CA ALA A 600 -13.21 10.01 -0.27
C ALA A 600 -11.96 10.92 -0.35
N THR A 601 -10.82 10.34 -0.72
CA THR A 601 -9.52 11.02 -0.87
C THR A 601 -8.87 10.65 -2.21
N PRO A 602 -7.91 11.42 -2.74
CA PRO A 602 -7.14 11.00 -3.91
C PRO A 602 -6.15 9.89 -3.55
N PHE A 603 -5.67 9.20 -4.59
CA PHE A 603 -4.52 8.30 -4.52
C PHE A 603 -3.21 9.07 -4.39
#